data_AF-A0A1I6GBJ2-F1
#
_entry.id   AF-A0A1I6GBJ2-F1
#
_cell.length_a   1.000
_cell.length_b   1.000
_cell.length_c   1.000
_cell.angle_alpha   90.00
_cell.angle_beta   90.00
_cell.angle_gamma   90.00
#
_symmetry.space_group_name_H-M   'P 1'
#
loop_
_entity.id
_entity.type
_entity.pdbx_description
1 polymer ?
#
loop_
_entity_poly.entity_id
_entity_poly.type
_entity_poly.pdbx_seq_one_letter_code
_entity_poly.pdbx_strand_id
1 'polypeptide(L)'
;MTTFLLVISLLLVLFSAFLCWQVIEQRKMIARMMENDDIPGGEQEPELVLTLRVLDPIALAKRESRSARILADKLPVMVRKMVYQEVMKELESELAEREIDVEMHIEYR
;
A
#
# COMPACT_ATOMS: atom_id res chain seq x y z
N MET A 1 1.92 61.02 -17.42
CA MET A 1 1.10 59.90 -17.95
C MET A 1 1.94 58.69 -18.27
N THR A 2 3.03 58.82 -19.04
CA THR A 2 3.95 57.72 -19.37
C THR A 2 4.64 57.10 -18.15
N THR A 3 5.07 57.90 -17.18
CA THR A 3 5.66 57.41 -15.92
C THR A 3 4.69 56.58 -15.09
N PHE A 4 3.42 56.98 -15.03
CA PHE A 4 2.35 56.24 -14.35
C PHE A 4 2.07 54.89 -15.04
N LEU A 5 2.02 54.89 -16.37
CA LEU A 5 1.90 53.67 -17.18
C LEU A 5 3.09 52.71 -16.97
N LEU A 6 4.32 53.23 -16.88
CA LEU A 6 5.51 52.44 -16.61
C LEU A 6 5.50 51.80 -15.22
N VAL A 7 5.07 52.54 -14.19
CA VAL A 7 4.97 52.01 -12.82
C VAL A 7 3.92 50.91 -12.73
N ILE A 8 2.77 51.09 -13.39
CA ILE A 8 1.71 50.06 -13.42
C ILE A 8 2.15 48.82 -14.20
N SER A 9 2.83 49.02 -15.33
CA SER A 9 3.38 47.91 -16.12
C SER A 9 4.41 47.11 -15.31
N LEU A 10 5.29 47.77 -14.58
CA LEU A 10 6.27 47.12 -13.71
C LEU A 10 5.60 46.31 -12.59
N LEU A 11 4.57 46.88 -11.94
CA LEU A 11 3.79 46.20 -10.92
C LEU A 11 3.08 44.96 -11.47
N LEU A 12 2.50 45.05 -12.67
CA LEU A 12 1.84 43.92 -13.32
C LEU A 12 2.79 42.76 -13.59
N VAL A 13 4.01 43.07 -14.05
CA VAL A 13 5.04 42.07 -14.34
C VAL A 13 5.54 41.39 -13.07
N LEU A 14 5.73 42.15 -11.98
CA LEU A 14 6.11 41.58 -10.69
C LEU A 14 4.99 40.69 -10.14
N PHE A 15 3.73 41.12 -10.26
CA PHE A 15 2.59 40.34 -9.79
C PHE A 15 2.37 39.06 -10.61
N SER A 16 2.55 39.12 -11.94
CA SER A 16 2.43 37.94 -12.79
C SER A 16 3.57 36.94 -12.56
N ALA A 17 4.80 37.43 -12.36
CA ALA A 17 5.94 36.58 -12.00
C ALA A 17 5.72 35.91 -10.63
N PHE A 18 5.21 36.65 -9.65
CA PHE A 18 4.88 36.13 -8.33
C PHE A 18 3.77 35.07 -8.39
N LEU A 19 2.69 35.32 -9.14
CA LEU A 19 1.63 34.32 -9.35
C LEU A 19 2.15 33.08 -10.08
N CYS A 20 3.00 33.25 -11.10
CA CYS A 20 3.65 32.12 -11.77
C CYS A 20 4.50 31.30 -10.80
N TRP A 21 5.28 31.95 -9.94
CA TRP A 21 6.06 31.27 -8.91
C TRP A 21 5.15 30.52 -7.93
N GLN A 22 4.08 31.15 -7.47
CA GLN A 22 3.11 30.54 -6.56
C GLN A 22 2.39 29.36 -7.20
N VAL A 23 2.03 29.44 -8.48
CA VAL A 23 1.41 28.33 -9.22
C VAL A 23 2.41 27.18 -9.42
N ILE A 24 3.70 27.46 -9.65
CA ILE A 24 4.73 26.42 -9.74
C ILE A 24 4.95 25.75 -8.38
N GLU A 25 5.00 26.51 -7.29
CA GLU A 25 5.10 25.93 -5.94
C GLU A 25 3.87 25.14 -5.53
N GLN A 26 2.67 25.65 -5.83
CA GLN A 26 1.42 24.92 -5.64
C GLN A 26 1.40 23.66 -6.48
N ARG A 27 1.87 23.71 -7.75
CA ARG A 27 2.01 22.51 -8.60
C ARG A 27 3.01 21.51 -8.03
N LYS A 28 4.12 21.97 -7.41
CA LYS A 28 5.07 21.07 -6.72
C LYS A 28 4.47 20.47 -5.45
N MET A 29 3.66 21.24 -4.71
CA MET A 29 2.97 20.76 -3.52
C MET A 29 1.86 19.77 -3.89
N ILE A 30 1.08 20.05 -4.95
CA ILE A 30 0.08 19.15 -5.52
C ILE A 30 0.76 17.91 -6.11
N ALA A 31 1.90 18.03 -6.80
CA ALA A 31 2.64 16.87 -7.31
C ALA A 31 3.17 15.98 -6.17
N ARG A 32 3.68 16.58 -5.09
CA ARG A 32 4.08 15.84 -3.89
C ARG A 32 2.90 15.31 -3.10
N MET A 33 1.76 15.98 -3.14
CA MET A 33 0.51 15.47 -2.56
C MET A 33 -0.05 14.35 -3.42
N MET A 34 0.01 14.39 -4.75
CA MET A 34 -0.36 13.30 -5.66
C MET A 34 0.61 12.10 -5.59
N GLU A 35 1.86 12.32 -5.18
CA GLU A 35 2.81 11.23 -4.86
C GLU A 35 2.48 10.58 -3.50
N ASN A 36 1.79 11.29 -2.59
CA ASN A 36 1.39 10.79 -1.27
C ASN A 36 -0.11 10.40 -1.18
N ASP A 37 -0.95 10.93 -2.06
CA ASP A 37 -2.36 10.62 -2.26
C ASP A 37 -2.43 9.78 -3.54
N ASP A 38 -2.43 8.47 -3.33
CA ASP A 38 -3.31 7.44 -3.88
C ASP A 38 -4.52 7.93 -4.73
N ILE A 39 -4.27 8.73 -5.77
CA ILE A 39 -5.24 8.98 -6.85
C ILE A 39 -4.64 8.34 -8.11
N PRO A 40 -5.00 7.08 -8.40
CA PRO A 40 -4.51 6.37 -9.57
C PRO A 40 -5.15 6.98 -10.82
N GLY A 41 -4.47 7.99 -11.37
CA GLY A 41 -4.74 8.59 -12.67
C GLY A 41 -3.91 7.95 -13.79
N GLY A 42 -3.65 6.66 -13.69
CA GLY A 42 -3.08 5.81 -14.73
C GLY A 42 -3.88 4.51 -14.73
N GLU A 43 -3.94 3.84 -15.87
CA GLU A 43 -4.58 2.53 -16.05
C GLU A 43 -3.89 1.43 -15.20
N GLN A 44 -3.86 1.59 -13.88
CA GLN A 44 -3.68 0.47 -12.96
C GLN A 44 -5.02 -0.22 -12.92
N GLU A 45 -5.05 -1.43 -13.48
CA GLU A 45 -6.12 -2.37 -13.19
C GLU A 45 -6.33 -2.37 -11.66
N PRO A 46 -7.58 -2.31 -11.17
CA PRO A 46 -7.84 -2.21 -9.74
C PRO A 46 -7.26 -3.42 -9.02
N GLU A 47 -6.10 -3.24 -8.39
CA GLU A 47 -5.42 -4.27 -7.60
C GLU A 47 -6.05 -4.35 -6.20
N LEU A 48 -6.51 -5.55 -5.82
CA LEU A 48 -7.09 -5.82 -4.52
C LEU A 48 -6.04 -6.49 -3.62
N VAL A 49 -5.49 -5.76 -2.65
CA VAL A 49 -4.50 -6.29 -1.69
C VAL A 49 -5.20 -6.68 -0.38
N LEU A 50 -5.21 -7.98 -0.06
CA LEU A 50 -5.69 -8.49 1.24
C LEU A 50 -4.51 -8.81 2.16
N THR A 51 -4.54 -8.25 3.37
CA THR A 51 -3.58 -8.63 4.43
C THR A 51 -4.25 -9.57 5.43
N LEU A 52 -3.76 -10.81 5.51
CA LEU A 52 -4.20 -11.80 6.49
C LEU A 52 -3.26 -11.83 7.68
N ARG A 53 -3.82 -11.81 8.91
CA ARG A 53 -3.04 -11.98 10.14
C ARG A 53 -3.57 -13.15 10.96
N VAL A 54 -2.74 -14.17 11.14
CA VAL A 54 -3.04 -15.29 12.04
C VAL A 54 -2.74 -14.87 13.49
N LEU A 55 -3.79 -14.77 14.31
CA LEU A 55 -3.69 -14.26 15.69
C LEU A 55 -2.96 -15.22 16.64
N ASP A 56 -3.33 -16.51 16.63
CA ASP A 56 -2.67 -17.54 17.45
C ASP A 56 -2.41 -18.80 16.63
N PRO A 57 -1.25 -18.89 15.94
CA PRO A 57 -0.92 -20.04 15.12
C PRO A 57 -0.69 -21.31 15.94
N ILE A 58 -0.27 -21.19 17.20
CA ILE A 58 0.05 -22.35 18.04
C ILE A 58 -1.23 -23.01 18.55
N ALA A 59 -2.18 -22.22 19.06
CA ALA A 59 -3.47 -22.75 19.46
C ALA A 59 -4.22 -23.36 18.27
N LEU A 60 -4.14 -22.73 17.10
CA LEU A 60 -4.72 -23.26 15.86
C LEU A 60 -4.14 -24.65 15.52
N ALA A 61 -2.81 -24.77 15.51
CA ALA A 61 -2.14 -26.04 15.25
C ALA A 61 -2.52 -27.14 16.26
N LYS A 62 -2.61 -26.80 17.55
CA LYS A 62 -2.99 -27.74 18.62
C LYS A 62 -4.43 -28.23 18.50
N ARG A 63 -5.33 -27.40 17.95
CA ARG A 63 -6.74 -27.72 17.72
C ARG A 63 -6.91 -28.67 16.54
N GLU A 64 -6.28 -28.34 15.42
CA GLU A 64 -6.47 -29.07 14.16
C GLU A 64 -5.65 -30.36 14.06
N SER A 65 -4.53 -30.48 14.79
CA SER A 65 -3.66 -31.65 14.65
C SER A 65 -3.05 -32.17 15.96
N ARG A 66 -3.12 -33.49 16.12
CA ARG A 66 -2.54 -34.21 17.26
C ARG A 66 -1.02 -34.26 17.21
N SER A 67 -0.43 -34.41 16.02
CA SER A 67 1.02 -34.38 15.82
C SER A 67 1.57 -32.96 15.99
N ALA A 68 0.84 -31.95 15.50
CA ALA A 68 1.19 -30.55 15.70
C ALA A 68 1.12 -30.14 17.16
N ARG A 69 0.26 -30.76 17.97
CA ARG A 69 0.22 -30.52 19.42
C ARG A 69 1.54 -30.87 20.12
N ILE A 70 2.15 -32.00 19.75
CA ILE A 70 3.43 -32.45 20.31
C ILE A 70 4.58 -31.56 19.79
N LEU A 71 4.55 -31.22 18.51
CA LEU A 71 5.56 -30.36 17.88
C LEU A 71 5.48 -28.92 18.40
N ALA A 72 4.29 -28.41 18.71
CA ALA A 72 4.08 -27.05 19.18
C ALA A 72 4.79 -26.81 20.53
N ASP A 73 4.81 -27.82 21.40
CA ASP A 73 5.45 -27.73 22.71
C ASP A 73 6.98 -27.80 22.61
N LYS A 74 7.52 -28.48 21.59
CA LYS A 74 8.97 -28.68 21.42
C LYS A 74 9.63 -27.71 20.46
N LEU A 75 8.92 -27.29 19.41
CA LEU A 75 9.42 -26.51 18.27
C LEU A 75 8.36 -25.48 17.82
N PRO A 76 8.03 -24.47 18.66
CA PRO A 76 6.95 -23.53 18.39
C PRO A 76 7.19 -22.66 17.14
N VAL A 77 8.43 -22.30 16.86
CA VAL A 77 8.79 -21.49 15.67
C VAL A 77 8.51 -22.27 14.37
N MET A 78 8.82 -23.56 14.36
CA MET A 78 8.58 -24.41 13.20
C MET A 78 7.09 -24.60 12.96
N VAL A 79 6.32 -24.85 14.02
CA VAL A 79 4.86 -24.99 13.92
C VAL A 79 4.22 -23.70 13.41
N ARG A 80 4.68 -22.53 13.86
CA ARG A 80 4.20 -21.25 13.34
C ARG A 80 4.36 -21.14 11.82
N LYS A 81 5.55 -21.48 11.30
CA LYS A 81 5.82 -21.46 9.85
C LYS A 81 4.94 -22.46 9.11
N MET A 82 4.81 -23.67 9.64
CA MET A 82 3.94 -24.70 9.04
C MET A 82 2.49 -24.23 8.96
N VAL A 83 1.97 -23.58 10.01
CA VAL A 83 0.61 -23.03 10.01
C VAL A 83 0.44 -21.98 8.93
N TYR A 84 1.41 -21.06 8.79
CA TYR A 84 1.33 -20.02 7.75
C TYR A 84 1.36 -20.63 6.35
N GLN A 85 2.20 -21.63 6.12
CA GLN A 85 2.28 -22.33 4.85
C GLN A 85 0.99 -23.10 4.54
N GLU A 86 0.41 -23.78 5.52
CA GLU A 86 -0.82 -24.55 5.33
C GLU A 86 -2.01 -23.62 5.05
N VAL A 87 -2.14 -22.52 5.81
CA VAL A 87 -3.19 -21.52 5.57
C VAL A 87 -3.05 -20.87 4.20
N MET A 88 -1.82 -20.57 3.76
CA MET A 88 -1.59 -20.05 2.42
C MET A 88 -2.02 -21.05 1.34
N LYS A 89 -1.62 -22.31 1.49
CA LYS A 89 -1.94 -23.37 0.53
C LYS A 89 -3.44 -23.66 0.45
N GLU A 90 -4.14 -23.67 1.58
CA GLU A 90 -5.58 -23.86 1.64
C GLU A 90 -6.30 -22.70 0.94
N LEU A 91 -5.89 -21.46 1.24
CA LEU A 91 -6.46 -20.27 0.60
C LEU A 91 -6.17 -20.22 -0.90
N GLU A 92 -4.95 -20.57 -1.33
CA GLU A 92 -4.59 -20.68 -2.75
C GLU A 92 -5.48 -21.70 -3.47
N SER A 93 -5.73 -22.86 -2.83
CA SER A 93 -6.63 -23.89 -3.37
C SER A 93 -8.08 -23.39 -3.49
N GLU A 94 -8.61 -22.70 -2.49
CA GLU A 94 -9.98 -22.16 -2.53
C GLU A 94 -10.15 -21.07 -3.59
N LEU A 95 -9.12 -20.23 -3.79
CA LEU A 95 -9.13 -19.17 -4.80
C LEU A 95 -8.96 -19.75 -6.21
N ALA A 96 -8.10 -20.76 -6.36
CA ALA A 96 -7.93 -21.49 -7.62
C ALA A 96 -9.20 -22.24 -8.03
N GLU A 97 -9.95 -22.83 -7.09
CA GLU A 97 -11.24 -23.47 -7.36
C GLU A 97 -12.28 -22.48 -7.90
N ARG A 98 -12.15 -21.20 -7.56
CA ARG A 98 -13.00 -20.11 -8.05
C ARG A 98 -12.43 -19.42 -9.29
N GLU A 99 -11.36 -19.96 -9.87
CA GLU A 99 -10.65 -19.39 -11.04
C GLU A 99 -10.14 -17.96 -10.79
N ILE A 100 -9.80 -17.63 -9.54
CA ILE A 100 -9.24 -16.32 -9.17
C ILE A 100 -7.72 -16.45 -9.16
N ASP A 101 -7.07 -15.77 -10.10
CA ASP A 101 -5.60 -15.69 -10.17
C ASP A 101 -5.08 -14.69 -9.12
N VAL A 102 -4.20 -15.15 -8.23
CA VAL A 102 -3.69 -14.34 -7.11
C VAL A 102 -2.21 -14.59 -6.89
N GLU A 103 -1.47 -13.52 -6.59
CA GLU A 103 -0.10 -13.63 -6.08
C GLU A 103 -0.12 -13.61 -4.55
N MET A 104 0.42 -14.66 -3.92
CA MET A 104 0.47 -14.78 -2.46
C MET A 104 1.90 -14.69 -1.94
N HIS A 105 2.11 -13.85 -0.91
CA HIS A 105 3.41 -13.70 -0.25
C HIS A 105 3.28 -13.78 1.28
N ILE A 106 4.26 -14.42 1.93
CA ILE A 106 4.33 -14.50 3.40
C ILE A 106 5.41 -13.55 3.91
N GLU A 107 5.00 -12.50 4.63
CA GLU A 107 5.91 -11.67 5.42
C GLU A 107 6.06 -12.22 6.85
N TYR A 108 7.28 -12.59 7.24
CA TYR A 108 7.59 -12.94 8.63
C TYR A 108 7.93 -11.65 9.41
N ARG A 109 7.02 -11.20 10.28
CA ARG A 109 7.25 -10.12 11.24
C ARG A 109 7.46 -10.65 12.65
#